data_AF-A0A8B7CJ87-F1
#
_entry.id   AF-A0A8B7CJ87-F1
#
_cell.length_a   1.000
_cell.length_b   1.000
_cell.length_c   1.000
_cell.angle_alpha   90.00
_cell.angle_beta   90.00
_cell.angle_gamma   90.00
#
_symmetry.space_group_name_H-M   'P 1'
#
loop_
_entity.id
_entity.type
_entity.pdbx_description
1 polymer ?
#
loop_
_entity_poly.entity_id
_entity_poly.type
_entity_poly.pdbx_seq_one_letter_code
_entity_poly.pdbx_strand_id
1 'polypeptide(L)'
;MGDEELGSSSRAIDSSNVGFQLLRKCGWKEGTGLGASEQGRLEPLQTHVKKNKRGLGAEKIKEKKKLPEDPTSKENLQSKKKQMSVSKRIKKMQQEEEQMKEKEFERAFFREFWPDNV
;
A
#
# COMPACT_ATOMS: atom_id res chain seq x y z
N MET A 1 -5.10 14.38 9.06
CA MET A 1 -4.85 12.94 8.87
C MET A 1 -4.31 12.46 10.21
N GLY A 2 -5.08 11.62 10.90
CA GLY A 2 -4.80 11.28 12.30
C GLY A 2 -3.51 10.48 12.40
N ASP A 3 -2.51 11.06 13.04
CA ASP A 3 -1.43 10.30 13.65
C ASP A 3 -2.10 9.36 14.65
N GLU A 4 -2.25 8.08 14.29
CA GLU A 4 -2.74 7.06 15.21
C GLU A 4 -1.68 6.88 16.30
N GLU A 5 -1.90 7.61 17.39
CA GLU A 5 -1.11 7.62 18.61
C GLU A 5 -1.32 6.27 19.34
N LEU A 6 -0.73 5.20 18.81
CA LEU A 6 -0.89 3.82 19.29
C LEU A 6 -0.16 3.53 20.63
N GLY A 7 0.35 4.56 21.31
CA GLY A 7 0.96 4.44 22.63
C GLY A 7 0.30 5.29 23.72
N SER A 8 -0.76 6.06 23.39
CA SER A 8 -1.44 6.95 24.35
C SER A 8 -2.82 6.40 24.73
N SER A 9 -2.89 5.12 25.11
CA SER A 9 -4.03 4.64 25.89
C SER A 9 -3.77 5.01 27.36
N SER A 10 -4.05 6.26 27.68
CA SER A 10 -3.84 6.96 28.97
C SER A 10 -4.70 6.42 30.13
N ARG A 11 -4.80 5.09 30.27
CA ARG A 11 -5.42 4.46 31.44
C ARG A 11 -4.37 3.72 32.24
N ALA A 12 -4.26 4.12 33.51
CA ALA A 12 -3.49 3.38 34.50
C ALA A 12 -3.92 1.90 34.49
N ILE A 13 -2.96 1.01 34.74
CA ILE A 13 -3.23 -0.42 34.82
C ILE A 13 -4.18 -0.65 36.00
N ASP A 14 -5.29 -1.35 35.76
CA ASP A 14 -6.27 -1.60 36.80
C ASP A 14 -5.71 -2.47 37.94
N SER A 15 -6.22 -2.27 39.15
CA SER A 15 -5.77 -2.99 40.34
C SER A 15 -6.11 -4.49 40.32
N SER A 16 -7.11 -4.90 39.52
CA SER A 16 -7.42 -6.31 39.28
C SER A 16 -6.36 -7.02 38.42
N ASN A 17 -5.50 -6.27 37.71
CA ASN A 17 -4.48 -6.83 36.85
C ASN A 17 -3.39 -7.54 37.68
N VAL A 18 -3.06 -8.77 37.28
CA VAL A 18 -2.04 -9.58 37.95
C VAL A 18 -0.68 -8.87 38.00
N GLY A 19 -0.27 -8.22 36.91
CA GLY A 19 0.98 -7.45 36.83
C GLY A 19 1.00 -6.26 37.80
N PHE A 20 -0.12 -5.54 37.94
CA PHE A 20 -0.24 -4.46 38.93
C PHE A 20 -0.03 -4.98 40.35
N GLN A 21 -0.68 -6.09 40.70
CA GLN A 21 -0.56 -6.70 42.02
C GLN A 21 0.87 -7.20 42.30
N LEU A 22 1.54 -7.77 41.30
CA LEU A 22 2.93 -8.21 41.44
C LEU A 22 3.86 -7.03 41.68
N LEU A 23 3.74 -5.95 40.88
CA LEU A 23 4.55 -4.75 41.05
C LEU A 23 4.38 -4.17 42.47
N ARG A 24 3.14 -4.05 42.94
CA ARG A 24 2.82 -3.59 44.31
C ARG A 24 3.47 -4.47 45.37
N LYS A 25 3.43 -5.80 45.22
CA LYS A 25 4.09 -6.74 46.14
C LYS A 25 5.61 -6.62 46.12
N CYS A 26 6.20 -6.29 44.99
CA CYS A 26 7.62 -6.02 44.84
C CYS A 26 8.05 -4.62 45.37
N GLY A 27 7.13 -3.86 45.96
CA GLY A 27 7.42 -2.55 46.56
C GLY A 27 7.28 -1.37 45.60
N TRP A 28 6.82 -1.58 44.36
CA TRP A 28 6.49 -0.48 43.45
C TRP A 28 5.21 0.24 43.90
N LYS A 29 5.19 1.57 43.73
CA LYS A 29 4.05 2.42 44.10
C LYS A 29 3.42 3.00 42.83
N GLU A 30 2.10 3.10 42.84
CA GLU A 30 1.39 3.70 41.72
C GLU A 30 1.76 5.18 41.61
N GLY A 31 2.02 5.63 40.38
CA GLY A 31 2.46 7.00 40.11
C GLY A 31 3.96 7.24 40.26
N THR A 32 4.76 6.25 40.69
CA THR A 32 6.23 6.37 40.73
C THR A 32 6.93 5.60 39.62
N GLY A 33 8.07 6.12 39.16
CA GLY A 33 8.89 5.49 38.15
C GLY A 33 9.58 4.23 38.69
N LEU A 34 10.00 3.34 37.80
CA LEU A 34 10.78 2.16 38.19
C LEU A 34 12.25 2.51 38.43
N GLY A 35 12.93 1.74 39.27
CA GLY A 35 14.36 1.89 39.57
C GLY A 35 14.65 2.39 40.99
N ALA A 36 15.92 2.34 41.40
CA ALA A 36 16.35 2.63 42.78
C ALA A 36 16.00 4.05 43.26
N SER A 37 15.95 5.00 42.35
CA SER A 37 15.59 6.41 42.63
C SER A 37 14.31 6.80 41.90
N GLU A 38 13.47 5.83 41.55
CA GLU A 38 12.22 6.04 40.81
C GLU A 38 12.43 6.76 39.45
N GLN A 39 13.61 6.60 38.86
CA GLN A 39 14.07 7.35 37.69
C GLN A 39 13.44 6.90 36.36
N GLY A 40 12.73 5.79 36.36
CA GLY A 40 12.07 5.24 35.18
C GLY A 40 10.92 6.13 34.70
N ARG A 41 10.66 6.11 33.39
CA ARG A 41 9.51 6.82 32.82
C ARG A 41 8.20 6.29 33.38
N LEU A 42 7.29 7.22 33.69
CA LEU A 42 5.91 6.91 34.07
C LEU A 42 5.08 6.46 32.87
N GLU A 43 5.35 7.04 31.71
CA GLU A 43 4.57 6.80 30.49
C GLU A 43 5.32 5.93 29.48
N PRO A 44 4.60 4.99 28.82
CA PRO A 44 5.14 4.22 27.70
C PRO A 44 5.73 5.11 26.60
N LEU A 45 6.68 4.55 25.86
CA LEU A 45 7.25 5.23 24.70
C LEU A 45 6.24 5.23 23.55
N GLN A 46 6.01 6.41 22.97
CA GLN A 46 5.19 6.53 21.76
C GLN A 46 5.92 5.87 20.60
N THR A 47 5.25 4.95 19.93
CA THR A 47 5.79 4.25 18.77
C THR A 47 4.97 4.57 17.53
N HIS A 48 5.65 4.63 16.38
CA HIS A 48 5.00 4.91 15.10
C HIS A 48 5.01 3.64 14.25
N VAL A 49 3.83 3.11 13.94
CA VAL A 49 3.71 1.94 13.08
C VAL A 49 3.96 2.34 11.63
N LYS A 50 5.01 1.78 11.02
CA LYS A 50 5.34 2.03 9.63
C LYS A 50 4.38 1.26 8.71
N LYS A 51 3.41 1.99 8.14
CA LYS A 51 2.41 1.42 7.21
C LYS A 51 2.94 1.20 5.78
N ASN A 52 4.13 1.70 5.44
CA ASN A 52 4.69 1.64 4.09
C ASN A 52 5.88 0.67 3.98
N LYS A 53 6.18 0.22 2.76
CA LYS A 53 7.34 -0.65 2.45
C LYS A 53 8.59 0.10 1.96
N ARG A 54 8.58 1.45 2.02
CA ARG A 54 9.69 2.27 1.51
C ARG A 54 10.87 2.27 2.47
N GLY A 55 12.07 2.56 1.97
CA GLY A 55 13.26 2.74 2.80
C GLY A 55 13.09 3.86 3.83
N LEU A 56 13.86 3.81 4.92
CA LEU A 56 13.99 4.94 5.85
C LEU A 56 14.61 6.14 5.10
N GLY A 57 14.16 7.35 5.40
CA GLY A 57 14.61 8.56 4.70
C GLY A 57 14.00 8.79 3.31
N ALA A 58 13.20 7.85 2.79
CA ALA A 58 12.46 8.07 1.54
C ALA A 58 11.48 9.22 1.69
N GLU A 59 11.44 10.12 0.70
CA GLU A 59 10.54 11.27 0.71
C GLU A 59 9.08 10.82 0.91
N LYS A 60 8.41 11.44 1.88
CA LYS A 60 6.98 11.25 2.10
C LYS A 60 6.28 11.77 0.83
N ILE A 61 5.52 10.91 0.16
CA ILE A 61 4.66 11.41 -0.92
C ILE A 61 3.70 12.38 -0.26
N LYS A 62 3.79 13.66 -0.63
CA LYS A 62 2.78 14.64 -0.26
C LYS A 62 1.46 14.05 -0.71
N GLU A 63 0.61 13.71 0.26
CA GLU A 63 -0.74 13.32 -0.06
C GLU A 63 -1.30 14.42 -0.95
N LYS A 64 -1.68 14.05 -2.17
CA LYS A 64 -2.46 14.95 -3.00
C LYS A 64 -3.73 15.17 -2.20
N LYS A 65 -3.84 16.33 -1.55
CA LYS A 65 -5.07 16.79 -0.91
C LYS A 65 -6.18 16.45 -1.90
N LYS A 66 -7.09 15.55 -1.53
CA LYS A 66 -8.31 15.39 -2.29
C LYS A 66 -8.97 16.76 -2.23
N LEU A 67 -8.87 17.52 -3.33
CA LEU A 67 -9.72 18.69 -3.49
C LEU A 67 -11.16 18.22 -3.31
N PRO A 68 -12.05 19.08 -2.75
CA PRO A 68 -13.46 18.74 -2.61
C PRO A 68 -13.95 18.20 -3.94
N GLU A 69 -14.60 17.05 -3.88
CA GLU A 69 -15.02 16.34 -5.07
C GLU A 69 -16.14 17.11 -5.76
N ASP A 70 -15.77 17.87 -6.78
CA ASP A 70 -16.70 18.19 -7.85
C ASP A 70 -17.07 16.89 -8.56
N PRO A 71 -18.37 16.54 -8.70
CA PRO A 71 -18.83 15.30 -9.32
C PRO A 71 -18.33 15.11 -10.77
N THR A 72 -17.89 16.19 -11.41
CA THR A 72 -17.36 16.22 -12.78
C THR A 72 -15.93 15.65 -12.90
N SER A 73 -15.16 15.60 -11.81
CA SER A 73 -13.75 15.22 -11.84
C SER A 73 -13.50 13.69 -11.83
N LYS A 74 -14.42 12.92 -11.25
CA LYS A 74 -14.37 11.45 -11.19
C LYS A 74 -14.63 10.80 -12.55
N GLU A 75 -15.51 11.37 -13.35
CA GLU A 75 -15.85 10.88 -14.69
C GLU A 75 -14.63 10.94 -15.63
N ASN A 76 -13.83 12.00 -15.54
CA ASN A 76 -12.65 12.21 -16.39
C ASN A 76 -11.49 11.23 -16.10
N LEU A 77 -11.32 10.79 -14.85
CA LEU A 77 -10.29 9.81 -14.50
C LEU A 77 -10.70 8.37 -14.85
N GLN A 78 -12.00 8.07 -14.76
CA GLN A 78 -12.55 6.75 -15.10
C GLN A 78 -12.65 6.55 -16.61
N SER A 79 -13.01 7.61 -17.36
CA SER A 79 -12.99 7.62 -18.84
C SER A 79 -11.57 7.44 -19.38
N LYS A 80 -10.54 8.12 -18.84
CA LYS A 80 -9.14 7.89 -19.24
C LYS A 80 -8.66 6.46 -19.02
N LYS A 81 -9.01 5.84 -17.88
CA LYS A 81 -8.68 4.42 -17.62
C LYS A 81 -9.39 3.47 -18.60
N LYS A 82 -10.67 3.73 -18.90
CA LYS A 82 -11.43 2.96 -19.88
C LYS A 82 -10.84 3.13 -21.29
N GLN A 83 -10.55 4.35 -21.74
CA GLN A 83 -9.90 4.64 -23.02
C GLN A 83 -8.56 3.91 -23.17
N MET A 84 -7.68 3.99 -22.16
CA MET A 84 -6.40 3.27 -22.15
C MET A 84 -6.57 1.74 -22.26
N SER A 85 -7.60 1.17 -21.62
CA SER A 85 -7.86 -0.27 -21.70
C SER A 85 -8.41 -0.71 -23.06
N VAL A 86 -9.26 0.11 -23.67
CA VAL A 86 -9.81 -0.11 -25.02
C VAL A 86 -8.70 -0.01 -26.06
N SER A 87 -7.83 0.99 -26.00
CA SER A 87 -6.68 1.12 -26.90
C SER A 87 -5.71 -0.07 -26.81
N LYS A 88 -5.49 -0.63 -25.62
CA LYS A 88 -4.66 -1.84 -25.47
C LYS A 88 -5.28 -3.07 -26.13
N ARG A 89 -6.60 -3.24 -26.06
CA ARG A 89 -7.31 -4.35 -26.72
C ARG A 89 -7.30 -4.22 -28.23
N ILE A 90 -7.56 -3.02 -28.76
CA ILE A 90 -7.54 -2.75 -30.20
C ILE A 90 -6.13 -3.01 -30.75
N LYS A 91 -5.08 -2.52 -30.08
CA LYS A 91 -3.70 -2.75 -30.50
C LYS A 91 -3.33 -4.23 -30.51
N LYS A 92 -3.78 -5.01 -29.52
CA LYS A 92 -3.54 -6.46 -29.48
C LYS A 92 -4.25 -7.19 -30.62
N MET A 93 -5.49 -6.81 -30.93
CA MET A 93 -6.26 -7.39 -32.03
C MET A 93 -5.63 -7.12 -33.39
N GLN A 94 -5.16 -5.88 -33.63
CA GLN A 94 -4.46 -5.53 -34.88
C GLN A 94 -3.17 -6.33 -35.06
N GLN A 95 -2.39 -6.52 -33.98
CA GLN A 95 -1.16 -7.31 -34.04
C GLN A 95 -1.43 -8.79 -34.34
N GLU A 96 -2.52 -9.35 -33.81
CA GLU A 96 -2.94 -10.72 -34.12
C GLU A 96 -3.41 -10.85 -35.57
N GLU A 97 -4.15 -9.86 -36.07
CA GLU A 97 -4.59 -9.81 -37.48
C GLU A 97 -3.40 -9.66 -38.45
N GLU A 98 -2.43 -8.80 -38.14
CA GLU A 98 -1.19 -8.66 -38.92
C GLU A 98 -0.38 -9.96 -38.94
N GLN A 99 -0.24 -10.64 -37.79
CA GLN A 99 0.42 -11.95 -37.75
C GLN A 99 -0.33 -13.01 -38.54
N MET A 100 -1.67 -12.97 -38.54
CA MET A 100 -2.47 -13.90 -39.35
C MET A 100 -2.30 -13.60 -40.84
N LYS A 101 -2.29 -12.32 -41.24
CA LYS A 101 -2.01 -11.90 -42.62
C LYS A 101 -0.60 -12.24 -43.05
N GLU A 102 0.40 -12.09 -42.19
CA GLU A 102 1.78 -12.46 -42.48
C GLU A 102 1.93 -13.98 -42.67
N LYS A 103 1.31 -14.79 -41.79
CA LYS A 103 1.28 -16.25 -41.97
C LYS A 103 0.52 -16.68 -43.22
N GLU A 104 -0.58 -16.01 -43.54
CA GLU A 104 -1.34 -16.27 -44.76
C GLU A 104 -0.55 -15.86 -46.00
N PHE A 105 0.12 -14.71 -45.96
CA PHE A 105 1.03 -14.23 -47.00
C PHE A 105 2.20 -15.19 -47.18
N GLU A 106 2.88 -15.60 -46.11
CA GLU A 106 3.99 -16.56 -46.16
C GLU A 106 3.51 -17.88 -46.78
N ARG A 107 2.37 -18.41 -46.31
CA ARG A 107 1.77 -19.63 -46.86
C ARG A 107 1.38 -19.48 -48.34
N ALA A 108 0.82 -18.35 -48.74
CA ALA A 108 0.45 -18.08 -50.13
C ALA A 108 1.69 -17.86 -51.02
N PHE A 109 2.70 -17.14 -50.52
CA PHE A 109 3.98 -16.86 -51.17
C PHE A 109 4.75 -18.15 -51.42
N PHE A 110 4.87 -19.03 -50.42
CA PHE A 110 5.50 -20.34 -50.61
C PHE A 110 4.73 -21.22 -51.61
N ARG A 111 3.39 -21.20 -51.58
CA ARG A 111 2.57 -21.93 -52.54
C ARG A 111 2.77 -21.44 -53.98
N GLU A 112 2.97 -20.14 -54.18
CA GLU A 112 3.03 -19.52 -55.50
C GLU A 112 4.46 -19.45 -56.07
N PHE A 113 5.48 -19.30 -55.21
CA PHE A 113 6.85 -19.08 -55.63
C PHE A 113 7.80 -20.27 -55.38
N TRP A 114 7.40 -21.28 -54.59
CA TRP A 114 8.23 -22.46 -54.27
C TRP A 114 7.43 -23.77 -54.15
N PRO A 115 6.86 -24.29 -55.25
CA PRO A 115 5.92 -25.43 -55.23
C PRO A 115 6.54 -26.79 -54.85
N ASP A 116 7.85 -26.97 -54.95
CA ASP A 116 8.50 -28.29 -54.88
C ASP A 116 9.00 -28.72 -53.47
N ASN A 117 8.57 -28.05 -52.39
CA ASN A 117 9.04 -28.38 -51.03
C ASN A 117 7.91 -28.59 -49.98
N VAL A 118 6.75 -29.07 -50.43
CA VAL A 118 5.70 -29.71 -49.59
C VAL A 118 5.60 -31.19 -49.95
#